data_AF-A0A6G7XYU8-F1
#
_entry.id   AF-A0A6G7XYU8-F1
#
_cell.length_a   1.000
_cell.length_b   1.000
_cell.length_c   1.000
_cell.angle_alpha   90.00
_cell.angle_beta   90.00
_cell.angle_gamma   90.00
#
_symmetry.space_group_name_H-M   'P 1'
#
loop_
_entity.id
_entity.type
_entity.pdbx_description
1 polymer ?
#
loop_
_entity_poly.entity_id
_entity_poly.type
_entity_poly.pdbx_seq_one_letter_code
_entity_poly.pdbx_strand_id
1 'polypeptide(L)'
;MVELKKIDETNYVECLNLKASVADENFVDPVAWSLAEAWVLGKDSCPFAIYADGIMVGYVFMFALKENPQIINFLIDDRFQNMGYGAQAARLCVDFLVKTCDAQRISLPVDPDNIVAQKLWSKVGFSLTKDQESGYHYMRMNTMEAIA
;
A
#
# COMPACT_ATOMS: atom_id res chain seq x y z
N MET A 1 -16.64 -4.08 -7.05
CA MET A 1 -15.31 -4.48 -7.56
C MET A 1 -14.28 -3.46 -7.11
N VAL A 2 -13.13 -3.91 -6.61
CA VAL A 2 -12.03 -3.04 -6.18
C VAL A 2 -11.07 -2.80 -7.35
N GLU A 3 -10.57 -1.58 -7.50
CA GLU A 3 -9.62 -1.19 -8.54
C GLU A 3 -8.61 -0.15 -8.05
N LEU A 4 -7.44 -0.09 -8.71
CA LEU A 4 -6.44 0.96 -8.51
C LEU A 4 -6.53 1.98 -9.64
N LYS A 5 -6.70 3.26 -9.30
CA LYS A 5 -6.71 4.37 -10.26
C LYS A 5 -5.57 5.33 -9.96
N LYS A 6 -4.80 5.70 -11.00
CA LYS A 6 -3.67 6.63 -10.83
C LYS A 6 -4.19 7.94 -10.24
N ILE A 7 -3.41 8.53 -9.35
CA ILE A 7 -3.71 9.88 -8.88
C ILE A 7 -3.43 10.87 -10.01
N ASP A 8 -4.42 11.73 -10.30
CA ASP A 8 -4.35 12.78 -11.30
C ASP A 8 -5.17 14.01 -10.87
N GLU A 9 -5.25 15.01 -11.75
CA GLU A 9 -5.97 16.26 -11.50
C GLU A 9 -7.46 16.08 -11.19
N THR A 10 -8.06 14.95 -11.57
CA THR A 10 -9.49 14.68 -11.41
C THR A 10 -9.85 14.08 -10.05
N ASN A 11 -8.89 13.43 -9.37
CA ASN A 11 -9.17 12.67 -8.15
C ASN A 11 -8.29 13.04 -6.94
N TYR A 12 -7.22 13.82 -7.11
CA TYR A 12 -6.30 14.10 -5.99
C TYR A 12 -6.99 14.83 -4.83
N VAL A 13 -7.92 15.75 -5.10
CA VAL A 13 -8.64 16.49 -4.04
C VAL A 13 -9.49 15.55 -3.19
N GLU A 14 -10.18 14.59 -3.80
CA GLU A 14 -10.93 13.56 -3.05
C GLU A 14 -9.97 12.72 -2.21
N CYS A 15 -8.83 12.34 -2.78
CA CYS A 15 -7.79 11.55 -2.10
C CYS A 15 -7.21 12.28 -0.87
N LEU A 16 -6.98 13.60 -0.97
CA LEU A 16 -6.50 14.42 0.15
C LEU A 16 -7.48 14.47 1.34
N ASN A 17 -8.75 14.16 1.11
CA ASN A 17 -9.79 14.17 2.16
C ASN A 17 -9.98 12.80 2.82
N LEU A 18 -9.26 11.76 2.38
CA LEU A 18 -9.31 10.46 3.04
C LEU A 18 -8.80 10.57 4.48
N LYS A 19 -9.48 9.87 5.38
CA LYS A 19 -9.09 9.79 6.79
C LYS A 19 -8.96 8.34 7.21
N ALA A 20 -7.81 7.98 7.78
CA ALA A 20 -7.56 6.66 8.33
C ALA A 20 -7.14 6.81 9.79
N SER A 21 -8.13 6.81 10.67
CA SER A 21 -7.94 6.73 12.10
C SER A 21 -7.35 5.36 12.45
N VAL A 22 -6.11 5.40 12.93
CA VAL A 22 -5.35 4.25 13.42
C VAL A 22 -5.06 4.45 14.91
N ALA A 23 -4.56 3.40 15.58
CA ALA A 23 -4.24 3.49 17.00
C ALA A 23 -3.14 4.53 17.30
N ASP A 24 -2.23 4.74 16.36
CA ASP A 24 -1.22 5.80 16.37
C ASP A 24 -1.19 6.46 14.99
N GLU A 25 -1.40 7.78 14.94
CA GLU A 25 -1.39 8.58 13.71
C GLU A 25 -0.07 8.54 12.94
N ASN A 26 1.03 8.16 13.60
CA ASN A 26 2.35 8.01 12.97
C ASN A 26 2.51 6.70 12.17
N PHE A 27 1.56 5.78 12.25
CA PHE A 27 1.64 4.53 11.49
C PHE A 27 1.46 4.71 9.97
N VAL A 28 0.88 5.83 9.56
CA VAL A 28 0.52 6.10 8.16
C VAL A 28 0.70 7.59 7.92
N ASP A 29 1.53 7.95 6.94
CA ASP A 29 1.69 9.36 6.58
C ASP A 29 0.38 9.93 6.01
N PRO A 30 0.04 11.20 6.33
CA PRO A 30 -1.06 11.89 5.66
C PRO A 30 -0.91 11.82 4.15
N VAL A 31 -2.03 11.62 3.43
CA VAL A 31 -2.04 11.51 1.95
C VAL A 31 -1.33 12.69 1.29
N ALA A 32 -1.48 13.90 1.83
CA ALA A 32 -0.80 15.10 1.32
C ALA A 32 0.73 14.97 1.33
N TRP A 33 1.29 14.43 2.41
CA TRP A 33 2.73 14.19 2.52
C TRP A 33 3.18 13.11 1.54
N SER A 34 2.46 11.99 1.49
CA SER A 34 2.80 10.87 0.61
C SER A 34 2.72 11.22 -0.88
N LEU A 35 1.74 12.05 -1.28
CA LEU A 35 1.67 12.57 -2.65
C LEU A 35 2.84 13.52 -2.97
N ALA A 36 3.25 14.36 -2.02
CA ALA A 36 4.42 15.23 -2.19
C ALA A 36 5.71 14.41 -2.31
N GLU A 37 5.88 13.37 -1.48
CA GLU A 37 7.00 12.44 -1.56
C GLU A 37 7.03 11.73 -2.92
N ALA A 38 5.91 11.16 -3.35
CA ALA A 38 5.80 10.50 -4.66
C ALA A 38 6.16 11.45 -5.81
N TRP A 39 5.75 12.71 -5.75
CA TRP A 39 6.09 13.75 -6.73
C TRP A 39 7.60 14.02 -6.78
N VAL A 40 8.24 14.17 -5.62
CA VAL A 40 9.68 14.45 -5.51
C VAL A 40 10.53 13.26 -5.97
N LEU A 41 10.14 12.04 -5.61
CA LEU A 41 10.90 10.82 -5.92
C LEU A 41 10.68 10.34 -7.36
N GLY A 42 9.58 10.73 -8.00
CA GLY A 42 9.43 10.71 -9.45
C GLY A 42 9.28 9.33 -10.08
N LYS A 43 10.20 8.96 -10.98
CA LYS A 43 9.99 7.98 -12.09
C LYS A 43 9.37 6.63 -11.69
N ASP A 44 9.77 6.06 -10.56
CA ASP A 44 9.31 4.72 -10.11
C ASP A 44 8.20 4.81 -9.05
N SER A 45 7.79 6.04 -8.71
CA SER A 45 6.74 6.34 -7.75
C SER A 45 5.36 6.12 -8.35
N CYS A 46 4.56 5.29 -7.70
CA CYS A 46 3.26 4.86 -8.18
C CYS A 46 2.17 5.13 -7.12
N PRO A 47 1.69 6.39 -6.99
CA PRO A 47 0.54 6.69 -6.16
C PRO A 47 -0.78 6.34 -6.86
N PHE A 48 -1.65 5.63 -6.15
CA PHE A 48 -2.98 5.24 -6.61
C PHE A 48 -4.04 5.52 -5.56
N ALA A 49 -5.21 5.96 -6.03
CA ALA A 49 -6.44 5.85 -5.27
C ALA A 49 -6.99 4.42 -5.38
N ILE A 50 -7.53 3.92 -4.28
CA ILE A 50 -8.23 2.64 -4.20
C ILE A 50 -9.72 2.94 -4.34
N TYR A 51 -10.36 2.38 -5.34
CA TYR A 51 -11.80 2.52 -5.56
C TYR A 51 -12.53 1.20 -5.32
N ALA A 52 -13.74 1.27 -4.79
CA ALA A 52 -14.70 0.17 -4.76
C ALA A 52 -16.03 0.66 -5.34
N ASP A 53 -16.46 0.01 -6.42
CA ASP A 53 -17.76 0.31 -7.08
C ASP A 53 -17.92 1.81 -7.42
N GLY A 54 -16.83 2.44 -7.89
CA GLY A 54 -16.79 3.84 -8.28
C GLY A 54 -16.59 4.84 -7.13
N ILE A 55 -16.51 4.38 -5.89
CA ILE A 55 -16.28 5.22 -4.70
C ILE A 55 -14.82 5.10 -4.26
N MET A 56 -14.14 6.21 -3.98
CA MET A 56 -12.78 6.17 -3.41
C MET A 56 -12.85 5.70 -1.95
N VAL A 57 -12.18 4.58 -1.67
CA VAL A 57 -12.17 3.95 -0.35
C VAL A 57 -10.80 3.95 0.32
N GLY A 58 -9.75 4.38 -0.39
CA GLY A 58 -8.40 4.39 0.18
C GLY A 58 -7.35 4.91 -0.76
N TYR A 59 -6.10 4.79 -0.31
CA TYR A 59 -4.91 5.26 -1.02
C TYR A 59 -3.78 4.25 -0.86
N VAL A 60 -2.93 4.16 -1.88
CA VAL A 60 -1.66 3.46 -1.80
C VAL A 60 -0.57 4.22 -2.54
N PHE A 61 0.62 4.24 -1.94
CA PHE A 61 1.86 4.62 -2.60
C PHE A 61 2.79 3.40 -2.70
N MET A 62 3.27 3.13 -3.91
CA MET A 62 4.22 2.06 -4.20
C MET A 62 5.46 2.57 -4.92
N PHE A 63 6.58 1.88 -4.73
CA PHE A 63 7.75 1.96 -5.61
C PHE A 63 7.79 0.74 -6.54
N ALA A 64 7.71 0.98 -7.83
CA ALA A 64 7.79 -0.06 -8.86
C ALA A 64 9.25 -0.31 -9.31
N LEU A 65 10.16 -0.52 -8.34
CA LEU A 65 11.57 -0.78 -8.60
C LEU A 65 11.81 -2.22 -9.05
N LYS A 66 12.70 -2.42 -10.01
CA LYS A 66 13.03 -3.76 -10.55
C LYS A 66 13.60 -4.72 -9.49
N GLU A 67 14.52 -4.23 -8.65
CA GLU A 67 15.23 -5.07 -7.67
C GLU A 67 14.46 -5.24 -6.35
N ASN A 68 13.69 -4.22 -5.95
CA ASN A 68 12.97 -4.22 -4.67
C ASN A 68 11.69 -3.39 -4.78
N PRO A 69 10.64 -3.92 -5.43
CA PRO A 69 9.34 -3.27 -5.46
C PRO A 69 8.75 -3.21 -4.04
N GLN A 70 8.14 -2.07 -3.70
CA GLN A 70 7.65 -1.80 -2.36
C GLN A 70 6.24 -1.22 -2.32
N ILE A 71 5.49 -1.57 -1.28
CA ILE A 71 4.25 -0.89 -0.88
C ILE A 71 4.59 -0.06 0.37
N ILE A 72 4.45 1.26 0.30
CA ILE A 72 5.03 2.18 1.30
C ILE A 72 3.96 2.81 2.20
N ASN A 73 3.01 3.53 1.60
CA ASN A 73 1.90 4.10 2.33
C ASN A 73 0.62 3.43 1.87
N PHE A 74 -0.16 2.87 2.78
CA PHE A 74 -1.38 2.15 2.44
C PHE A 74 -2.44 2.43 3.50
N LEU A 75 -3.59 2.93 3.08
CA LEU A 75 -4.70 3.21 3.97
C LEU A 75 -6.05 2.94 3.32
N ILE A 76 -6.99 2.56 4.17
CA ILE A 76 -8.41 2.49 3.86
C ILE A 76 -9.10 3.53 4.73
N ASP A 77 -9.93 4.35 4.10
CA ASP A 77 -10.68 5.38 4.78
C ASP A 77 -11.61 4.77 5.83
N ASP A 78 -11.74 5.44 6.97
CA ASP A 78 -12.50 5.01 8.14
C ASP A 78 -13.92 4.54 7.81
N ARG A 79 -14.55 5.20 6.84
CA ARG A 79 -15.90 4.87 6.37
C ARG A 79 -16.00 3.45 5.80
N PHE A 80 -14.88 2.86 5.39
CA PHE A 80 -14.81 1.60 4.63
C PHE A 80 -13.90 0.54 5.27
N GLN A 81 -13.39 0.79 6.48
CA GLN A 81 -12.61 -0.22 7.22
C GLN A 81 -13.49 -1.41 7.64
N ASN A 82 -12.85 -2.56 7.90
CA ASN A 82 -13.52 -3.83 8.28
C ASN A 82 -14.53 -4.41 7.27
N MET A 83 -14.60 -3.85 6.06
CA MET A 83 -15.45 -4.36 4.96
C MET A 83 -14.70 -5.25 3.95
N GLY A 84 -13.43 -5.57 4.24
CA GLY A 84 -12.60 -6.44 3.39
C GLY A 84 -11.88 -5.73 2.24
N TYR A 85 -12.04 -4.41 2.07
CA TYR A 85 -11.37 -3.66 1.00
C TYR A 85 -9.85 -3.64 1.13
N GLY A 86 -9.32 -3.57 2.35
CA GLY A 86 -7.87 -3.59 2.58
C GLY A 86 -7.19 -4.83 1.99
N ALA A 87 -7.75 -6.02 2.21
CA ALA A 87 -7.19 -7.27 1.70
C ALA A 87 -7.34 -7.40 0.17
N GLN A 88 -8.44 -6.87 -0.40
CA GLN A 88 -8.64 -6.86 -1.85
C GLN A 88 -7.66 -5.89 -2.54
N ALA A 89 -7.51 -4.67 -2.01
CA ALA A 89 -6.58 -3.68 -2.54
C ALA A 89 -5.12 -4.12 -2.41
N ALA A 90 -4.74 -4.74 -1.29
CA ALA A 90 -3.40 -5.30 -1.09
C ALA A 90 -3.03 -6.34 -2.16
N ARG A 91 -3.96 -7.23 -2.53
CA ARG A 91 -3.74 -8.21 -3.63
C ARG A 91 -3.57 -7.51 -4.99
N LEU A 92 -4.35 -6.46 -5.26
CA LEU A 92 -4.18 -5.67 -6.49
C LEU A 92 -2.82 -4.96 -6.54
N CYS A 93 -2.30 -4.50 -5.40
CA CYS A 93 -0.96 -3.92 -5.30
C CYS A 93 0.12 -4.95 -5.65
N VAL A 94 -0.02 -6.17 -5.12
CA VAL A 94 0.84 -7.30 -5.46
C VAL A 94 0.80 -7.60 -6.96
N ASP A 95 -0.40 -7.75 -7.53
CA ASP A 95 -0.58 -8.05 -8.95
C ASP A 95 0.02 -6.95 -9.83
N PHE A 96 -0.14 -5.68 -9.44
CA PHE A 96 0.46 -4.54 -10.12
C PHE A 96 1.99 -4.65 -10.14
N LEU A 97 2.62 -4.84 -8.98
CA LEU A 97 4.09 -4.90 -8.88
C LEU A 97 4.66 -6.14 -9.60
N VAL A 98 3.99 -7.29 -9.54
CA VAL A 98 4.38 -8.48 -10.33
C VAL A 98 4.36 -8.17 -11.82
N LYS A 99 3.27 -7.59 -12.32
CA LYS A 99 3.12 -7.29 -13.76
C LYS A 99 4.06 -6.19 -14.24
N THR A 100 4.32 -5.18 -13.41
CA THR A 100 5.13 -4.01 -13.79
C THR A 100 6.63 -4.26 -13.67
N CYS A 101 7.05 -5.04 -12.68
CA CYS A 101 8.48 -5.19 -12.35
C CYS A 101 9.04 -6.60 -12.61
N ASP A 102 8.21 -7.58 -13.00
CA ASP A 102 8.55 -9.01 -12.93
C ASP A 102 9.04 -9.38 -11.52
N ALA A 103 8.37 -8.82 -10.51
CA ALA A 103 8.79 -8.89 -9.13
C ALA A 103 8.81 -10.34 -8.65
N GLN A 104 9.98 -10.86 -8.29
CA GLN A 104 10.12 -12.17 -7.61
C GLN A 104 9.84 -12.05 -6.10
N ARG A 105 9.95 -10.84 -5.57
CA ARG A 105 9.78 -10.50 -4.17
C ARG A 105 9.23 -9.09 -4.05
N ILE A 106 8.28 -8.90 -3.14
CA ILE A 106 7.74 -7.58 -2.79
C ILE A 106 8.00 -7.34 -1.30
N SER A 107 8.41 -6.11 -0.95
CA SER A 107 8.65 -5.71 0.42
C SER A 107 7.68 -4.61 0.86
N LEU A 108 7.41 -4.52 2.16
CA LEU A 108 6.74 -3.37 2.75
C LEU A 108 7.30 -3.10 4.14
N PRO A 109 7.57 -1.83 4.49
CA PRO A 109 7.80 -1.44 5.87
C PRO A 109 6.48 -1.49 6.64
N VAL A 110 6.54 -1.89 7.90
CA VAL A 110 5.42 -1.84 8.83
C VAL A 110 5.94 -1.48 10.21
N ASP A 111 5.22 -0.61 10.89
CA ASP A 111 5.55 -0.27 12.26
C ASP A 111 5.42 -1.53 13.15
N PRO A 112 6.39 -1.82 14.04
CA PRO A 112 6.36 -2.99 14.92
C PRO A 112 5.11 -3.08 15.81
N ASP A 113 4.52 -1.94 16.17
CA ASP A 113 3.34 -1.84 17.02
C ASP A 113 2.04 -1.80 16.21
N ASN A 114 2.11 -1.65 14.88
CA ASN A 114 0.96 -1.74 13.99
C ASN A 114 0.55 -3.20 13.70
N ILE A 115 0.09 -3.88 14.76
CA ILE A 115 -0.33 -5.29 14.73
C ILE A 115 -1.49 -5.52 13.74
N VAL A 116 -2.34 -4.51 13.52
CA VAL A 116 -3.47 -4.59 12.57
C VAL A 116 -2.94 -4.70 11.14
N ALA A 117 -2.00 -3.84 10.75
CA ALA A 117 -1.37 -3.91 9.44
C ALA A 117 -0.59 -5.21 9.25
N GLN A 118 0.20 -5.64 10.25
CA GLN A 118 0.93 -6.91 10.18
C GLN A 118 -0.01 -8.09 9.92
N LYS A 119 -1.16 -8.17 10.62
CA LYS A 119 -2.17 -9.21 10.39
C LYS A 119 -2.80 -9.12 9.01
N LEU A 120 -3.06 -7.92 8.49
CA LEU A 120 -3.57 -7.73 7.13
C LEU A 120 -2.58 -8.30 6.11
N TRP A 121 -1.32 -7.89 6.18
CA TRP A 121 -0.28 -8.30 5.24
C TRP A 121 0.01 -9.80 5.32
N SER A 122 0.01 -10.40 6.51
CA SER A 122 0.12 -11.85 6.66
C SER A 122 -1.03 -12.62 6.01
N LYS A 123 -2.27 -12.12 6.07
CA LYS A 123 -3.40 -12.75 5.36
C LYS A 123 -3.29 -12.66 3.83
N VAL A 124 -2.50 -11.72 3.33
CA VAL A 124 -2.25 -11.55 1.88
C VAL A 124 -1.11 -12.44 1.40
N GLY A 125 -0.23 -12.90 2.31
CA GLY A 125 0.90 -13.78 2.01
C GLY A 125 2.27 -13.23 2.41
N PHE A 126 2.33 -12.06 3.04
CA PHE A 126 3.58 -11.48 3.52
C PHE A 126 4.02 -12.08 4.85
N SER A 127 5.31 -12.31 4.99
CA SER A 127 5.92 -12.78 6.24
C SER A 127 6.86 -11.72 6.81
N LEU A 128 6.86 -11.58 8.14
CA LEU A 128 7.80 -10.71 8.85
C LEU A 128 9.23 -11.21 8.61
N THR A 129 10.17 -10.30 8.41
CA THR A 129 11.60 -10.62 8.28
C THR A 129 12.38 -10.13 9.50
N LYS A 130 13.68 -10.44 9.54
CA LYS A 130 14.59 -9.88 10.56
C LYS A 130 15.09 -8.49 10.18
N ASP A 131 14.76 -8.00 8.99
CA ASP A 131 15.30 -6.76 8.47
C ASP A 131 14.50 -5.59 9.05
N GLN A 132 15.23 -4.66 9.64
CA GLN A 132 14.71 -3.44 10.23
C GLN A 132 15.49 -2.24 9.69
N GLU A 133 14.77 -1.20 9.28
CA GLU A 133 15.39 0.05 8.81
C GLU A 133 14.54 1.22 9.29
N SER A 134 15.20 2.27 9.82
CA SER A 134 14.52 3.49 10.28
C SER A 134 13.37 3.27 11.27
N GLY A 135 13.45 2.21 12.09
CA GLY A 135 12.41 1.86 13.07
C GLY A 135 11.30 0.94 12.55
N TYR A 136 11.25 0.68 11.24
CA TYR A 136 10.25 -0.21 10.63
C TYR A 136 10.73 -1.65 10.53
N HIS A 137 9.83 -2.60 10.71
CA HIS A 137 10.05 -3.99 10.30
C HIS A 137 9.70 -4.16 8.82
N TYR A 138 10.48 -4.95 8.09
CA TYR A 138 10.10 -5.32 6.73
C TYR A 138 9.34 -6.64 6.71
N MET A 139 8.17 -6.63 6.10
CA MET A 139 7.49 -7.84 5.66
C MET A 139 7.78 -8.09 4.17
N ARG A 140 7.86 -9.36 3.78
CA ARG A 140 8.16 -9.76 2.41
C ARG A 140 7.28 -10.90 1.93
N MET A 141 6.98 -10.90 0.64
CA MET A 141 6.28 -11.97 -0.04
C MET A 141 7.10 -12.41 -1.26
N ASN A 142 7.31 -13.72 -1.40
CA ASN A 142 7.88 -14.32 -2.60
C ASN A 142 6.74 -14.63 -3.58
N THR A 143 6.82 -14.10 -4.79
CA THR A 143 5.73 -14.19 -5.77
C THR A 143 5.75 -15.50 -6.55
N MET A 144 6.86 -16.23 -6.53
CA MET A 144 6.97 -17.56 -7.14
C MET A 144 6.20 -18.66 -6.39
N GLU A 145 5.85 -18.44 -5.12
CA GLU A 145 5.06 -19.38 -4.30
C GLU A 145 3.54 -19.13 -4.40
N ALA A 146 3.12 -18.00 -5.01
CA ALA A 146 1.71 -17.60 -5.10
C ALA A 146 0.98 -18.17 -6.34
N ILE A 147 1.68 -18.93 -7.19
CA ILE A 147 1.15 -19.54 -8.43
C ILE A 147 1.01 -21.07 -8.30
N ALA A 148 1.32 -21.66 -7.14
CA ALA A 148 1.19 -23.09 -6.87
C ALA A 148 -0.16 -23.46 -6.22
#